data_AF-A0A7K8I7M1-F1
#
_entry.id   AF-A0A7K8I7M1-F1
#
_cell.length_a   1.000
_cell.length_b   1.000
_cell.length_c   1.000
_cell.angle_alpha   90.00
_cell.angle_beta   90.00
_cell.angle_gamma   90.00
#
_symmetry.space_group_name_H-M   'P 1'
#
loop_
_entity.id
_entity.type
_entity.pdbx_description
1 polymer ?
#
loop_
_entity_poly.entity_id
_entity_poly.type
_entity_poly.pdbx_seq_one_letter_code
_entity_poly.pdbx_strand_id
1 'polypeptide(L)'
;QDLHSPLAVPKAPSSPRQEFPADWSIKTRILFMSSQPFTWAEHLKAQEEAQGFAQHCRAAETTLPQSVQEPRLCSELRCAFQQSLVYWLHPSLPWLPLFPRIGADRRMAGKACPWAQDEALQQVLMSDWSVSFTSLYNLLRARLCPYFYVCSAQFSVLFRAAGLAGSDVPTAAIAPTTRGLREAMRSEGIEFSLPLLEESRTRKQKNSEESLETETTDGLGGGSSVEDAGEPAPSDDDDDESFSWLEEMGVQDKVKKPDTISIQLRKEKHEVQVDHRPESLVLVRGSNTFTLLNFLISCRSLVAVAGPQAGLPPTLLSPVAFRGGTMRTLKARSVSGRARVQGGFEDVFSLEVLGPILPHALHALTLLLGPAQRGAFRALLSPHEPSAAFNTRTAPPQEAVHHELPACGLHPKTLDQLSQCPTLGKSSIRLLEMKDYAYTWKA
;
A
#
# COMPACT_ATOMS: atom_id res chain seq x y z
N GLN A 1 -19.81 -12.78 -29.28
CA GLN A 1 -20.29 -13.98 -28.58
C GLN A 1 -19.62 -14.02 -27.23
N ASP A 2 -20.40 -14.41 -26.22
CA ASP A 2 -20.20 -13.96 -24.85
C ASP A 2 -19.40 -14.96 -24.02
N LEU A 3 -18.66 -14.43 -23.05
CA LEU A 3 -18.23 -15.18 -21.87
C LEU A 3 -17.99 -14.20 -20.69
N HIS A 4 -19.07 -13.50 -20.31
CA HIS A 4 -19.15 -12.87 -19.00
C HIS A 4 -19.21 -13.97 -17.93
N SER A 5 -18.04 -14.39 -17.43
CA SER A 5 -17.96 -15.25 -16.26
C SER A 5 -18.40 -14.47 -15.01
N PRO A 6 -19.25 -15.04 -14.14
CA PRO A 6 -19.58 -14.41 -12.87
C PRO A 6 -18.34 -14.42 -11.97
N LEU A 7 -17.90 -13.24 -11.52
CA LEU A 7 -16.74 -13.12 -10.65
C LEU A 7 -17.03 -13.85 -9.33
N ALA A 8 -16.29 -14.92 -9.03
CA ALA A 8 -16.52 -15.75 -7.85
C ALA A 8 -16.39 -14.91 -6.57
N VAL A 9 -17.47 -14.78 -5.81
CA VAL A 9 -17.47 -14.04 -4.54
C VAL A 9 -16.84 -14.93 -3.45
N PRO A 10 -15.69 -14.55 -2.87
CA PRO A 10 -15.01 -15.39 -1.90
C PRO A 10 -15.70 -15.34 -0.53
N LYS A 11 -15.91 -16.50 0.08
CA LYS A 11 -16.15 -16.63 1.53
C LYS A 11 -14.87 -16.27 2.29
N ALA A 12 -14.88 -15.77 3.52
CA ALA A 12 -15.98 -15.15 4.28
C ALA A 12 -15.51 -13.75 4.76
N PRO A 13 -16.41 -12.79 5.02
CA PRO A 13 -16.05 -11.46 5.51
C PRO A 13 -15.43 -11.48 6.92
N SER A 14 -14.70 -10.42 7.27
CA SER A 14 -14.35 -10.11 8.67
C SER A 14 -15.61 -9.94 9.54
N SER A 15 -15.46 -10.06 10.87
CA SER A 15 -16.56 -9.71 11.79
C SER A 15 -16.96 -8.24 11.61
N PRO A 16 -18.26 -7.89 11.60
CA PRO A 16 -18.71 -6.51 11.45
C PRO A 16 -18.09 -5.58 12.49
N ARG A 17 -17.56 -4.43 12.04
CA ARG A 17 -17.01 -3.38 12.91
C ARG A 17 -17.51 -2.01 12.50
N GLN A 18 -17.45 -1.05 13.43
CA GLN A 18 -17.79 0.35 13.17
C GLN A 18 -16.79 1.02 12.19
N GLU A 19 -15.55 0.53 12.13
CA GLU A 19 -14.50 1.00 11.22
C GLU A 19 -13.69 -0.19 10.65
N PHE A 20 -13.17 -0.01 9.43
CA PHE A 20 -12.18 -0.91 8.82
C PHE A 20 -10.75 -0.39 9.11
N PRO A 21 -9.72 -1.26 9.12
CA PRO A 21 -8.35 -0.84 9.44
C PRO A 21 -7.73 0.03 8.33
N ALA A 22 -6.77 0.88 8.72
CA ALA A 22 -5.96 1.63 7.78
C ALA A 22 -5.28 0.73 6.73
N ASP A 23 -5.51 1.04 5.45
CA ASP A 23 -4.89 0.36 4.32
C ASP A 23 -3.98 1.32 3.55
N TRP A 24 -2.69 1.24 3.86
CA TRP A 24 -1.56 2.01 3.33
C TRP A 24 -1.13 1.65 1.91
N SER A 25 -1.81 0.72 1.22
CA SER A 25 -1.62 0.54 -0.22
C SER A 25 -2.25 1.68 -1.04
N ILE A 26 -1.68 1.98 -2.19
CA ILE A 26 -2.29 2.88 -3.19
C ILE A 26 -3.21 2.03 -4.07
N LYS A 27 -4.46 2.43 -4.27
CA LYS A 27 -5.39 1.71 -5.17
C LYS A 27 -5.37 2.38 -6.53
N THR A 28 -5.43 1.59 -7.59
CA THR A 28 -5.47 2.07 -9.00
C THR A 28 -6.89 2.30 -9.50
N ARG A 29 -7.84 1.59 -8.90
CA ARG A 29 -9.28 1.59 -9.18
C ARG A 29 -10.05 1.22 -7.92
N ILE A 30 -11.21 1.83 -7.74
CA ILE A 30 -12.29 1.31 -6.89
C ILE A 30 -13.57 1.26 -7.75
N LEU A 31 -14.36 0.21 -7.61
CA LEU A 31 -15.72 0.12 -8.13
C LEU A 31 -16.68 -0.04 -6.94
N PHE A 32 -17.39 1.03 -6.61
CA PHE A 32 -18.51 0.98 -5.68
C PHE A 32 -19.76 0.44 -6.39
N MET A 33 -20.62 -0.26 -5.65
CA MET A 33 -21.86 -0.86 -6.10
C MET A 33 -22.93 -0.69 -5.02
N SER A 34 -24.16 -0.38 -5.43
CA SER A 34 -25.28 -0.07 -4.52
C SER A 34 -26.63 -0.37 -5.18
N SER A 35 -27.66 -0.57 -4.35
CA SER A 35 -29.07 -0.58 -4.74
C SER A 35 -29.67 0.84 -4.85
N GLN A 36 -28.92 1.88 -4.46
CA GLN A 36 -29.28 3.29 -4.62
C GLN A 36 -28.39 3.95 -5.70
N PRO A 37 -28.91 4.92 -6.47
CA PRO A 37 -28.20 5.50 -7.60
C PRO A 37 -27.07 6.46 -7.19
N PHE A 38 -25.98 6.45 -7.98
CA PHE A 38 -24.85 7.38 -7.85
C PHE A 38 -25.03 8.67 -8.69
N THR A 39 -26.26 9.05 -9.07
CA THR A 39 -26.57 10.24 -9.90
C THR A 39 -26.25 11.57 -9.22
N TRP A 40 -25.92 11.56 -7.94
CA TRP A 40 -25.38 12.69 -7.19
C TRP A 40 -23.86 12.86 -7.38
N ALA A 41 -23.13 11.82 -7.79
CA ALA A 41 -21.71 11.87 -8.18
C ALA A 41 -21.51 12.26 -9.65
N GLU A 42 -22.61 12.42 -10.40
CA GLU A 42 -22.62 12.83 -11.81
C GLU A 42 -22.84 14.34 -11.95
N HIS A 43 -22.32 14.91 -13.05
CA HIS A 43 -22.57 16.28 -13.50
C HIS A 43 -22.57 17.30 -12.36
N LEU A 44 -21.42 17.49 -11.71
CA LEU A 44 -21.24 18.53 -10.71
C LEU A 44 -21.42 19.92 -11.36
N LYS A 45 -22.03 20.85 -10.63
CA LYS A 45 -22.14 22.25 -11.04
C LYS A 45 -20.75 22.89 -10.87
N ALA A 46 -20.38 23.83 -11.73
CA ALA A 46 -19.09 24.52 -11.62
C ALA A 46 -18.83 25.16 -10.24
N GLN A 47 -19.88 25.61 -9.54
CA GLN A 47 -19.80 26.08 -8.14
C GLN A 47 -19.46 24.94 -7.15
N GLU A 48 -20.06 23.76 -7.31
CA GLU A 48 -19.80 22.60 -6.45
C GLU A 48 -18.38 22.07 -6.66
N GLU A 49 -17.91 22.06 -7.92
CA GLU A 49 -16.53 21.70 -8.24
C GLU A 49 -15.52 22.71 -7.66
N ALA A 50 -15.74 24.01 -7.89
CA ALA A 50 -14.89 25.07 -7.37
C ALA A 50 -14.84 25.09 -5.84
N GLN A 51 -15.99 24.86 -5.18
CA GLN A 51 -16.07 24.76 -3.72
C GLN A 51 -15.32 23.52 -3.21
N GLY A 52 -15.46 22.35 -3.83
CA GLY A 52 -14.72 21.14 -3.44
C GLY A 52 -13.20 21.29 -3.57
N PHE A 53 -12.70 21.91 -4.64
CA PHE A 53 -11.28 22.28 -4.76
C PHE A 53 -10.84 23.26 -3.66
N ALA A 54 -11.66 24.28 -3.39
CA ALA A 54 -11.41 25.30 -2.38
C ALA A 54 -11.48 24.77 -0.93
N GLN A 55 -12.26 23.71 -0.67
CA GLN A 55 -12.32 22.96 0.58
C GLN A 55 -11.11 22.05 0.74
N HIS A 56 -10.69 21.35 -0.32
CA HIS A 56 -9.48 20.52 -0.29
C HIS A 56 -8.22 21.35 0.04
N CYS A 57 -7.99 22.47 -0.66
CA CYS A 57 -6.84 23.34 -0.41
C CYS A 57 -6.81 23.95 1.01
N ARG A 58 -7.96 24.10 1.66
CA ARG A 58 -8.08 24.62 3.04
C ARG A 58 -8.23 23.53 4.09
N ALA A 59 -8.28 22.26 3.67
CA ALA A 59 -8.66 21.12 4.50
C ALA A 59 -9.93 21.35 5.34
N ALA A 60 -10.95 21.95 4.73
CA ALA A 60 -12.22 22.18 5.41
C ALA A 60 -12.85 20.85 5.82
N GLU A 61 -13.20 20.70 7.09
CA GLU A 61 -14.00 19.56 7.55
C GLU A 61 -15.40 19.65 6.93
N THR A 62 -15.88 18.53 6.34
CA THR A 62 -17.25 18.43 5.85
C THR A 62 -18.02 17.41 6.68
N THR A 63 -18.93 17.92 7.51
CA THR A 63 -19.90 17.12 8.26
C THR A 63 -21.15 16.88 7.40
N LEU A 64 -21.66 15.64 7.41
CA LEU A 64 -22.92 15.26 6.78
C LEU A 64 -23.86 14.63 7.81
N PRO A 65 -25.20 14.71 7.61
CA PRO A 65 -26.15 13.95 8.42
C PRO A 65 -25.94 12.44 8.23
N GLN A 66 -26.42 11.62 9.17
CA GLN A 66 -26.25 10.16 9.13
C GLN A 66 -26.87 9.51 7.89
N SER A 67 -27.93 10.10 7.33
CA SER A 67 -28.57 9.67 6.08
C SER A 67 -28.99 10.90 5.27
N VAL A 68 -28.68 10.91 3.97
CA VAL A 68 -29.07 11.99 3.05
C VAL A 68 -30.28 11.55 2.25
N GLN A 69 -31.44 12.19 2.46
CA GLN A 69 -32.70 11.79 1.81
C GLN A 69 -32.68 12.00 0.30
N GLU A 70 -32.14 13.13 -0.16
CA GLU A 70 -32.01 13.49 -1.58
C GLU A 70 -30.54 13.84 -1.93
N PRO A 71 -29.67 12.84 -2.12
CA PRO A 71 -28.24 13.05 -2.39
C PRO A 71 -27.93 14.00 -3.55
N ARG A 72 -28.81 14.06 -4.56
CA ARG A 72 -28.62 14.90 -5.76
C ARG A 72 -28.87 16.40 -5.50
N LEU A 73 -29.59 16.75 -4.43
CA LEU A 73 -29.86 18.15 -4.06
C LEU A 73 -28.92 18.66 -2.94
N CYS A 74 -28.31 17.75 -2.16
CA CYS A 74 -27.32 18.10 -1.14
C CYS A 74 -26.04 18.65 -1.78
N SER A 75 -25.83 19.96 -1.70
CA SER A 75 -24.64 20.63 -2.24
C SER A 75 -23.39 20.22 -1.46
N GLU A 76 -23.53 20.00 -0.16
CA GLU A 76 -22.47 19.70 0.80
C GLU A 76 -21.81 18.35 0.44
N LEU A 77 -22.63 17.32 0.21
CA LEU A 77 -22.19 16.01 -0.27
C LEU A 77 -21.46 16.10 -1.62
N ARG A 78 -21.96 16.95 -2.54
CA ARG A 78 -21.39 17.09 -3.89
C ARG A 78 -20.05 17.83 -3.88
N CYS A 79 -19.93 18.89 -3.08
CA CYS A 79 -18.65 19.58 -2.85
C CYS A 79 -17.63 18.66 -2.13
N ALA A 80 -18.07 17.92 -1.11
CA ALA A 80 -17.21 16.98 -0.37
C ALA A 80 -16.76 15.79 -1.22
N PHE A 81 -17.62 15.33 -2.14
CA PHE A 81 -17.24 14.31 -3.13
C PHE A 81 -16.11 14.80 -4.02
N GLN A 82 -16.22 16.01 -4.57
CA GLN A 82 -15.12 16.63 -5.31
C GLN A 82 -13.85 16.77 -4.45
N GLN A 83 -13.98 17.27 -3.21
CA GLN A 83 -12.87 17.38 -2.24
C GLN A 83 -12.14 16.05 -2.04
N SER A 84 -12.88 14.94 -2.01
CA SER A 84 -12.38 13.57 -1.80
C SER A 84 -11.74 12.93 -3.05
N LEU A 85 -11.92 13.55 -4.23
CA LEU A 85 -11.27 13.10 -5.47
C LEU A 85 -9.92 13.80 -5.71
N VAL A 86 -9.55 14.83 -4.95
CA VAL A 86 -8.33 15.62 -5.20
C VAL A 86 -7.10 15.00 -4.53
N TYR A 87 -5.96 15.03 -5.23
CA TYR A 87 -4.64 14.65 -4.73
C TYR A 87 -3.55 15.53 -5.36
N TRP A 88 -2.34 15.50 -4.80
CA TRP A 88 -1.20 16.28 -5.29
C TRP A 88 -0.11 15.37 -5.86
N LEU A 89 0.41 15.73 -7.03
CA LEU A 89 1.34 14.92 -7.82
C LEU A 89 2.48 15.77 -8.40
N HIS A 90 3.71 15.24 -8.36
CA HIS A 90 4.90 15.86 -8.98
C HIS A 90 5.93 14.79 -9.43
N PRO A 91 6.63 14.96 -10.56
CA PRO A 91 6.42 15.98 -11.59
C PRO A 91 5.11 15.72 -12.34
N SER A 92 4.63 16.70 -13.10
CA SER A 92 3.30 16.66 -13.71
C SER A 92 3.38 16.93 -15.21
N LEU A 93 3.42 15.85 -16.01
CA LEU A 93 3.49 15.92 -17.48
C LEU A 93 2.10 15.61 -18.08
N PRO A 94 1.37 16.58 -18.64
CA PRO A 94 -0.01 16.37 -19.12
C PRO A 94 -0.20 15.25 -20.15
N TRP A 95 0.84 14.93 -20.93
CA TRP A 95 0.83 13.93 -22.00
C TRP A 95 1.24 12.51 -21.55
N LEU A 96 1.79 12.35 -20.34
CA LEU A 96 2.39 11.09 -19.87
C LEU A 96 1.87 10.72 -18.47
N PRO A 97 1.18 9.58 -18.28
CA PRO A 97 0.80 9.12 -16.96
C PRO A 97 2.05 8.67 -16.18
N LEU A 98 2.27 9.34 -15.05
CA LEU A 98 3.39 9.08 -14.14
C LEU A 98 3.01 8.18 -12.96
N PHE A 99 1.78 7.65 -12.91
CA PHE A 99 1.40 6.58 -12.00
C PHE A 99 0.53 5.52 -12.70
N PRO A 100 0.75 4.21 -12.46
CA PRO A 100 1.85 3.62 -11.71
C PRO A 100 3.22 3.82 -12.40
N ARG A 101 4.30 3.47 -11.68
CA ARG A 101 5.68 3.49 -12.16
C ARG A 101 6.18 2.05 -12.34
N ILE A 102 6.27 1.30 -11.24
CA ILE A 102 6.39 -0.17 -11.28
C ILE A 102 5.20 -0.76 -12.08
N GLY A 103 5.50 -1.43 -13.20
CA GLY A 103 4.52 -2.05 -14.10
C GLY A 103 3.92 -1.15 -15.18
N ALA A 104 4.43 0.07 -15.38
CA ALA A 104 3.88 1.04 -16.33
C ALA A 104 3.95 0.59 -17.81
N ASP A 105 5.00 -0.14 -18.19
CA ASP A 105 5.37 -0.40 -19.59
C ASP A 105 4.29 -1.11 -20.40
N ARG A 106 3.53 -2.01 -19.75
CA ARG A 106 2.41 -2.76 -20.36
C ARG A 106 1.31 -1.87 -20.96
N ARG A 107 1.27 -0.57 -20.63
CA ARG A 107 0.29 0.41 -21.14
C ARG A 107 0.87 1.43 -22.12
N MET A 108 2.18 1.43 -22.35
CA MET A 108 2.88 2.55 -23.03
C MET A 108 4.03 2.13 -23.95
N ALA A 109 4.22 0.83 -24.20
CA ALA A 109 5.19 0.31 -25.16
C ALA A 109 5.08 0.94 -26.56
N GLY A 110 6.20 1.02 -27.28
CA GLY A 110 6.27 1.49 -28.67
C GLY A 110 6.23 3.01 -28.88
N LYS A 111 6.08 3.83 -27.84
CA LYS A 111 6.13 5.29 -27.96
C LYS A 111 7.58 5.80 -27.94
N ALA A 112 7.90 6.74 -28.83
CA ALA A 112 9.17 7.48 -28.77
C ALA A 112 9.25 8.31 -27.49
N CYS A 113 10.45 8.38 -26.89
CA CYS A 113 10.69 9.01 -25.59
C CYS A 113 11.86 10.00 -25.68
N PRO A 114 11.70 11.18 -26.32
CA PRO A 114 12.83 12.11 -26.57
C PRO A 114 13.56 12.54 -25.30
N TRP A 115 12.82 12.73 -24.20
CA TRP A 115 13.34 13.08 -22.89
C TRP A 115 14.31 12.04 -22.29
N ALA A 116 14.34 10.81 -22.80
CA ALA A 116 15.25 9.76 -22.34
C ALA A 116 16.71 9.97 -22.80
N GLN A 117 16.94 10.84 -23.80
CA GLN A 117 18.27 11.18 -24.33
C GLN A 117 18.68 12.63 -24.03
N ASP A 118 17.76 13.46 -23.53
CA ASP A 118 18.02 14.85 -23.18
C ASP A 118 18.49 14.97 -21.73
N GLU A 119 19.81 14.84 -21.51
CA GLU A 119 20.43 14.96 -20.19
C GLU A 119 20.12 16.31 -19.51
N ALA A 120 20.06 17.40 -20.28
CA ALA A 120 19.81 18.73 -19.73
C ALA A 120 18.38 18.84 -19.15
N LEU A 121 17.38 18.33 -19.87
CA LEU A 121 16.01 18.21 -19.37
C LEU A 121 15.93 17.30 -18.13
N GLN A 122 16.66 16.17 -18.13
CA GLN A 122 16.70 15.26 -16.98
C GLN A 122 17.28 15.94 -15.72
N GLN A 123 18.37 16.70 -15.85
CA GLN A 123 18.95 17.45 -14.72
C GLN A 123 18.00 18.53 -14.20
N VAL A 124 17.33 19.28 -15.09
CA VAL A 124 16.33 20.30 -14.69
C VAL A 124 15.16 19.65 -13.94
N LEU A 125 14.61 18.55 -14.44
CA LEU A 125 13.51 17.83 -13.80
C LEU A 125 13.92 17.22 -12.45
N MET A 126 15.12 16.64 -12.36
CA MET A 126 15.64 16.05 -11.11
C MET A 126 15.93 17.14 -10.05
N SER A 127 16.37 18.33 -10.46
CA SER A 127 16.59 19.47 -9.59
C SER A 127 15.28 20.00 -8.98
N ASP A 128 14.27 20.27 -9.80
CA ASP A 128 12.95 20.73 -9.32
C ASP A 128 12.24 19.66 -8.46
N TRP A 129 12.39 18.38 -8.83
CA TRP A 129 11.93 17.26 -8.02
C TRP A 129 12.61 17.20 -6.65
N SER A 130 13.93 17.42 -6.57
CA SER A 130 14.69 17.40 -5.30
C SER A 130 14.24 18.51 -4.35
N VAL A 131 13.96 19.70 -4.89
CA VAL A 131 13.36 20.82 -4.14
C VAL A 131 11.94 20.47 -3.66
N SER A 132 11.14 19.84 -4.51
CA SER A 132 9.75 19.45 -4.21
C SER A 132 9.67 18.34 -3.14
N PHE A 133 10.56 17.34 -3.22
CA PHE A 133 10.69 16.24 -2.25
C PHE A 133 11.19 16.75 -0.89
N THR A 134 12.20 17.63 -0.88
CA THR A 134 12.66 18.32 0.33
C THR A 134 11.53 19.14 0.98
N SER A 135 10.69 19.82 0.18
CA SER A 135 9.52 20.53 0.68
C SER A 135 8.49 19.60 1.32
N LEU A 136 8.23 18.41 0.74
CA LEU A 136 7.33 17.41 1.32
C LEU A 136 7.85 16.86 2.65
N TYR A 137 9.14 16.55 2.72
CA TYR A 137 9.75 16.07 3.96
C TYR A 137 9.75 17.11 5.07
N ASN A 138 9.92 18.40 4.74
CA ASN A 138 9.77 19.49 5.71
C ASN A 138 8.32 19.63 6.21
N LEU A 139 7.31 19.49 5.34
CA LEU A 139 5.90 19.45 5.75
C LEU A 139 5.59 18.24 6.65
N LEU A 140 6.20 17.08 6.35
CA LEU A 140 6.08 15.86 7.15
C LEU A 140 6.65 16.05 8.57
N ARG A 141 7.87 16.61 8.67
CA ARG A 141 8.50 16.94 9.96
C ARG A 141 7.72 18.01 10.74
N ALA A 142 7.12 18.97 10.06
CA ALA A 142 6.25 19.98 10.66
C ALA A 142 4.85 19.46 11.06
N ARG A 143 4.55 18.17 10.83
CA ARG A 143 3.21 17.56 11.01
C ARG A 143 2.10 18.27 10.21
N LEU A 144 2.46 18.93 9.10
CA LEU A 144 1.54 19.57 8.15
C LEU A 144 1.23 18.68 6.93
N CYS A 145 2.10 17.71 6.65
CA CYS A 145 1.80 16.57 5.79
C CYS A 145 1.75 15.30 6.66
N PRO A 146 0.66 14.52 6.64
CA PRO A 146 0.57 13.31 7.45
C PRO A 146 1.43 12.21 6.84
N TYR A 147 1.35 12.02 5.52
CA TYR A 147 2.14 11.02 4.80
C TYR A 147 2.28 11.41 3.33
N PHE A 148 3.31 10.91 2.65
CA PHE A 148 3.41 10.99 1.20
C PHE A 148 4.16 9.77 0.63
N TYR A 149 3.98 9.49 -0.66
CA TYR A 149 4.69 8.43 -1.36
C TYR A 149 5.71 8.97 -2.36
N VAL A 150 6.78 8.22 -2.57
CA VAL A 150 7.76 8.39 -3.65
C VAL A 150 7.74 7.13 -4.51
N CYS A 151 7.21 7.20 -5.73
CA CYS A 151 7.08 6.06 -6.63
C CYS A 151 8.21 6.04 -7.68
N SER A 152 9.21 5.18 -7.51
CA SER A 152 10.25 4.91 -8.50
C SER A 152 9.81 3.78 -9.47
N ALA A 153 10.61 3.49 -10.50
CA ALA A 153 10.32 2.37 -11.40
C ALA A 153 10.67 0.99 -10.81
N GLN A 154 11.47 0.96 -9.74
CA GLN A 154 11.96 -0.27 -9.08
C GLN A 154 11.31 -0.49 -7.71
N PHE A 155 11.05 0.59 -6.97
CA PHE A 155 10.53 0.57 -5.61
C PHE A 155 9.64 1.78 -5.32
N SER A 156 8.79 1.68 -4.31
CA SER A 156 8.07 2.81 -3.73
C SER A 156 8.54 3.06 -2.30
N VAL A 157 8.47 4.31 -1.85
CA VAL A 157 8.66 4.71 -0.46
C VAL A 157 7.37 5.32 0.07
N LEU A 158 6.96 4.96 1.29
CA LEU A 158 5.94 5.64 2.08
C LEU A 158 6.60 6.35 3.25
N PHE A 159 6.57 7.68 3.25
CA PHE A 159 6.94 8.51 4.40
C PHE A 159 5.69 8.82 5.24
N ARG A 160 5.77 8.67 6.57
CA ARG A 160 4.72 8.97 7.55
C ARG A 160 5.25 9.87 8.67
N ALA A 161 4.44 10.83 9.09
CA ALA A 161 4.73 11.69 10.23
C ALA A 161 4.64 10.94 11.57
N ALA A 162 5.21 11.55 12.60
CA ALA A 162 5.00 11.19 14.00
C ALA A 162 3.50 11.16 14.35
N GLY A 163 3.05 10.12 15.06
CA GLY A 163 1.64 9.91 15.44
C GLY A 163 0.82 9.06 14.45
N LEU A 164 1.43 8.54 13.39
CA LEU A 164 0.76 7.68 12.41
C LEU A 164 1.28 6.25 12.41
N ALA A 165 0.42 5.30 12.02
CA ALA A 165 0.71 3.87 12.03
C ALA A 165 1.26 3.38 13.40
N GLY A 166 0.82 3.95 14.51
CA GLY A 166 1.29 3.63 15.85
C GLY A 166 2.78 3.89 16.12
N SER A 167 3.40 4.86 15.42
CA SER A 167 4.78 5.30 15.67
C SER A 167 4.81 6.74 16.18
N ASP A 168 5.47 6.94 17.32
CA ASP A 168 5.78 8.24 17.93
C ASP A 168 6.72 9.09 17.06
N VAL A 169 7.71 8.47 16.41
CA VAL A 169 8.66 9.08 15.49
C VAL A 169 8.20 8.99 14.03
N PRO A 170 8.67 9.88 13.14
CA PRO A 170 8.49 9.71 11.69
C PRO A 170 9.05 8.37 11.19
N THR A 171 8.42 7.80 10.17
CA THR A 171 8.86 6.54 9.54
C THR A 171 8.92 6.65 8.03
N ALA A 172 9.82 5.90 7.41
CA ALA A 172 9.87 5.70 5.97
C ALA A 172 9.97 4.20 5.66
N ALA A 173 8.98 3.67 4.95
CA ALA A 173 8.92 2.27 4.56
C ALA A 173 9.19 2.14 3.05
N ILE A 174 10.10 1.26 2.64
CA ILE A 174 10.53 1.08 1.24
C ILE A 174 10.16 -0.33 0.78
N ALA A 175 9.43 -0.46 -0.32
CA ALA A 175 9.07 -1.76 -0.88
C ALA A 175 8.90 -1.76 -2.42
N PRO A 176 9.28 -2.85 -3.10
CA PRO A 176 10.24 -3.86 -2.62
C PRO A 176 11.66 -3.24 -2.52
N THR A 177 12.64 -3.98 -1.98
CA THR A 177 14.06 -3.62 -2.05
C THR A 177 14.92 -4.74 -2.63
N THR A 178 16.18 -4.42 -2.90
CA THR A 178 17.22 -5.38 -3.30
C THR A 178 18.39 -5.35 -2.32
N ARG A 179 19.20 -6.40 -2.29
CA ARG A 179 20.43 -6.49 -1.50
C ARG A 179 21.33 -5.28 -1.74
N GLY A 180 21.58 -4.93 -3.01
CA GLY A 180 22.41 -3.78 -3.37
C GLY A 180 21.85 -2.43 -2.89
N LEU A 181 20.51 -2.24 -2.89
CA LEU A 181 19.89 -1.05 -2.31
C LEU A 181 20.07 -1.01 -0.78
N ARG A 182 19.89 -2.16 -0.12
CA ARG A 182 20.07 -2.31 1.34
C ARG A 182 21.52 -2.10 1.77
N GLU A 183 22.49 -2.57 0.98
CA GLU A 183 23.92 -2.34 1.21
C GLU A 183 24.32 -0.89 0.98
N ALA A 184 23.84 -0.24 -0.09
CA ALA A 184 24.06 1.18 -0.33
C ALA A 184 23.49 2.07 0.80
N MET A 185 22.32 1.72 1.33
CA MET A 185 21.76 2.39 2.52
C MET A 185 22.64 2.20 3.76
N ARG A 186 23.17 0.99 4.00
CA ARG A 186 24.08 0.71 5.13
C ARG A 186 25.40 1.49 5.01
N SER A 187 25.97 1.63 3.81
CA SER A 187 27.22 2.39 3.60
C SER A 187 27.04 3.90 3.81
N GLU A 188 25.84 4.42 3.60
CA GLU A 188 25.46 5.81 3.88
C GLU A 188 24.99 6.02 5.34
N GLY A 189 25.22 5.04 6.22
CA GLY A 189 24.89 5.12 7.64
C GLY A 189 23.38 5.05 7.96
N ILE A 190 22.52 4.62 7.03
CA ILE A 190 21.08 4.52 7.27
C ILE A 190 20.77 3.21 7.99
N GLU A 191 20.42 3.29 9.26
CA GLU A 191 19.91 2.16 10.04
C GLU A 191 18.44 1.86 9.68
N PHE A 192 18.11 0.56 9.60
CA PHE A 192 16.76 0.09 9.30
C PHE A 192 16.51 -1.33 9.82
N SER A 193 15.23 -1.70 9.96
CA SER A 193 14.79 -3.08 10.20
C SER A 193 14.14 -3.70 8.96
N LEU A 194 13.93 -5.03 9.01
CA LEU A 194 13.23 -5.84 8.02
C LEU A 194 12.05 -6.57 8.71
N PRO A 195 10.94 -5.88 9.04
CA PRO A 195 9.94 -6.40 9.98
C PRO A 195 9.36 -7.77 9.60
N LEU A 196 9.12 -8.00 8.30
CA LEU A 196 8.56 -9.26 7.79
C LEU A 196 9.53 -10.45 7.86
N LEU A 197 10.83 -10.19 7.93
CA LEU A 197 11.87 -11.20 8.12
C LEU A 197 12.12 -11.46 9.62
N GLU A 198 11.98 -10.43 10.44
CA GLU A 198 12.05 -10.53 11.91
C GLU A 198 10.86 -11.30 12.49
N GLU A 199 9.63 -10.98 12.05
CA GLU A 199 8.40 -11.72 12.40
C GLU A 199 8.48 -13.20 12.00
N SER A 200 8.99 -13.51 10.81
CA SER A 200 9.07 -14.91 10.33
C SER A 200 10.11 -15.74 11.09
N ARG A 201 11.25 -15.13 11.49
CA ARG A 201 12.24 -15.76 12.38
C ARG A 201 11.66 -16.02 13.77
N THR A 202 11.02 -15.02 14.37
CA THR A 202 10.42 -15.13 15.71
C THR A 202 9.32 -16.21 15.74
N ARG A 203 8.53 -16.32 14.68
CA ARG A 203 7.53 -17.38 14.55
C ARG A 203 8.17 -18.76 14.38
N LYS A 204 9.17 -18.92 13.50
CA LYS A 204 9.89 -20.20 13.36
C LYS A 204 10.49 -20.66 14.70
N GLN A 205 11.14 -19.74 15.42
CA GLN A 205 11.75 -20.06 16.73
C GLN A 205 10.70 -20.53 17.76
N LYS A 206 9.57 -19.82 17.89
CA LYS A 206 8.50 -20.25 18.80
C LYS A 206 7.91 -21.61 18.43
N ASN A 207 7.70 -21.85 17.14
CA ASN A 207 7.22 -23.15 16.66
C ASN A 207 8.22 -24.28 16.98
N SER A 208 9.54 -24.04 16.91
CA SER A 208 10.55 -25.05 17.31
C SER A 208 10.66 -25.25 18.82
N GLU A 209 10.43 -24.20 19.61
CA GLU A 209 10.39 -24.28 21.09
C GLU A 209 9.15 -25.07 21.54
N GLU A 210 7.97 -24.78 20.97
CA GLU A 210 6.70 -25.48 21.25
C GLU A 210 6.74 -26.97 20.85
N SER A 211 7.49 -27.34 19.80
CA SER A 211 7.68 -28.76 19.42
C SER A 211 8.71 -29.52 20.28
N LEU A 212 9.57 -28.84 21.04
CA LEU A 212 10.56 -29.47 21.91
C LEU A 212 10.02 -29.81 23.31
N GLU A 213 8.89 -29.25 23.72
CA GLU A 213 8.28 -29.50 25.03
C GLU A 213 7.41 -30.78 25.08
N THR A 214 7.18 -31.45 23.95
CA THR A 214 6.25 -32.61 23.85
C THR A 214 6.91 -33.99 23.76
N GLU A 215 8.24 -34.10 23.61
CA GLU A 215 8.94 -35.40 23.49
C GLU A 215 9.60 -35.86 24.80
N THR A 216 8.80 -36.03 25.86
CA THR A 216 9.15 -36.98 26.94
C THR A 216 7.92 -37.74 27.44
N THR A 217 8.16 -38.97 27.91
CA THR A 217 7.22 -39.97 28.48
C THR A 217 6.39 -40.82 27.49
N ASP A 218 6.71 -42.12 27.54
CA ASP A 218 5.90 -43.32 27.29
C ASP A 218 5.41 -43.65 25.87
N GLY A 219 5.20 -44.95 25.62
CA GLY A 219 4.89 -45.48 24.27
C GLY A 219 4.44 -46.96 24.29
N LEU A 220 4.59 -47.63 23.13
CA LEU A 220 4.11 -48.98 22.78
C LEU A 220 2.58 -49.11 22.57
N GLY A 221 2.16 -49.37 21.33
CA GLY A 221 0.80 -49.76 20.96
C GLY A 221 0.53 -49.57 19.47
N GLY A 222 0.48 -50.66 18.69
CA GLY A 222 0.33 -50.61 17.22
C GLY A 222 -1.04 -51.05 16.69
N GLY A 223 -1.37 -50.64 15.47
CA GLY A 223 -2.56 -51.04 14.70
C GLY A 223 -2.59 -50.34 13.32
N SER A 224 -3.14 -50.99 12.28
CA SER A 224 -2.91 -50.60 10.87
C SER A 224 -4.16 -50.53 9.98
N SER A 225 -4.38 -49.41 9.30
CA SER A 225 -5.11 -49.24 8.02
C SER A 225 -5.09 -47.73 7.63
N VAL A 226 -4.40 -47.23 6.60
CA VAL A 226 -4.49 -47.46 5.13
C VAL A 226 -5.56 -46.59 4.44
N GLU A 227 -5.10 -45.59 3.67
CA GLU A 227 -5.74 -44.90 2.50
C GLU A 227 -7.10 -44.17 2.70
N ASP A 228 -7.45 -43.04 2.06
CA ASP A 228 -6.74 -41.95 1.33
C ASP A 228 -7.73 -40.73 1.29
N ALA A 229 -7.52 -39.50 0.78
CA ALA A 229 -6.46 -38.87 -0.03
C ALA A 229 -6.46 -37.32 0.17
N GLY A 230 -5.37 -36.63 -0.21
CA GLY A 230 -5.33 -35.17 -0.32
C GLY A 230 -3.92 -34.57 -0.47
N GLU A 231 -3.65 -33.87 -1.56
CA GLU A 231 -2.29 -33.47 -2.00
C GLU A 231 -1.47 -32.69 -0.94
N PRO A 232 -0.19 -33.05 -0.71
CA PRO A 232 0.72 -32.26 0.12
C PRO A 232 1.22 -31.03 -0.64
N ALA A 233 1.37 -29.91 0.07
CA ALA A 233 2.16 -28.77 -0.40
C ALA A 233 3.66 -29.14 -0.42
N PRO A 234 4.50 -28.54 -1.28
CA PRO A 234 5.93 -28.85 -1.33
C PRO A 234 6.62 -28.52 0.00
N SER A 235 7.20 -29.54 0.62
CA SER A 235 8.14 -29.44 1.75
C SER A 235 9.49 -28.96 1.24
N ASP A 236 9.96 -27.82 1.74
CA ASP A 236 11.21 -27.15 1.30
C ASP A 236 12.41 -27.64 2.16
N ASP A 237 12.49 -28.96 2.39
CA ASP A 237 13.41 -29.64 3.33
C ASP A 237 14.54 -30.44 2.62
N ASP A 238 14.74 -30.24 1.31
CA ASP A 238 15.76 -30.96 0.50
C ASP A 238 17.19 -30.38 0.61
N ASP A 239 17.44 -29.32 1.40
CA ASP A 239 18.76 -28.64 1.49
C ASP A 239 19.76 -29.41 2.41
N ASP A 240 19.32 -30.42 3.18
CA ASP A 240 20.17 -31.28 4.03
C ASP A 240 20.83 -32.45 3.29
N GLU A 241 20.30 -32.90 2.13
CA GLU A 241 20.93 -33.96 1.32
C GLU A 241 22.27 -33.51 0.67
N SER A 242 22.53 -32.19 0.67
CA SER A 242 23.68 -31.52 0.05
C SER A 242 25.07 -31.97 0.56
N PHE A 243 25.12 -32.75 1.65
CA PHE A 243 26.36 -33.22 2.28
C PHE A 243 26.65 -34.72 2.11
N SER A 244 25.72 -35.52 1.57
CA SER A 244 25.88 -36.98 1.41
C SER A 244 27.12 -37.37 0.59
N TRP A 245 27.39 -36.66 -0.52
CA TRP A 245 28.56 -36.89 -1.38
C TRP A 245 29.92 -36.63 -0.69
N LEU A 246 29.95 -35.83 0.39
CA LEU A 246 31.18 -35.58 1.16
C LEU A 246 31.53 -36.76 2.08
N GLU A 247 30.53 -37.55 2.49
CA GLU A 247 30.74 -38.82 3.19
C GLU A 247 31.24 -39.90 2.21
N GLU A 248 30.65 -39.99 1.02
CA GLU A 248 31.09 -40.91 -0.05
C GLU A 248 32.53 -40.63 -0.52
N MET A 249 32.96 -39.35 -0.50
CA MET A 249 34.34 -38.95 -0.78
C MET A 249 35.30 -39.06 0.44
N GLY A 250 34.84 -39.61 1.57
CA GLY A 250 35.71 -39.98 2.69
C GLY A 250 36.34 -38.81 3.45
N VAL A 251 35.75 -37.61 3.42
CA VAL A 251 36.29 -36.41 4.10
C VAL A 251 35.93 -36.38 5.59
N GLN A 252 35.95 -37.55 6.25
CA GLN A 252 35.63 -37.71 7.66
C GLN A 252 36.84 -37.44 8.57
N ASP A 253 37.28 -36.18 8.65
CA ASP A 253 37.93 -35.68 9.88
C ASP A 253 37.88 -34.14 10.01
N LYS A 254 37.49 -33.64 11.19
CA LYS A 254 37.59 -32.23 11.63
C LYS A 254 36.75 -31.18 10.88
N VAL A 255 35.48 -31.46 10.55
CA VAL A 255 34.48 -30.39 10.41
C VAL A 255 34.31 -29.71 11.78
N LYS A 256 34.92 -28.55 11.97
CA LYS A 256 34.75 -27.71 13.17
C LYS A 256 33.37 -27.07 13.17
N LYS A 257 32.99 -26.50 14.34
CA LYS A 257 31.79 -25.66 14.50
C LYS A 257 31.69 -24.67 13.32
N PRO A 258 30.48 -24.42 12.78
CA PRO A 258 30.29 -23.71 11.51
C PRO A 258 31.05 -22.39 11.48
N ASP A 259 32.04 -22.29 10.59
CA ASP A 259 32.90 -21.13 10.47
C ASP A 259 32.09 -19.87 10.15
N THR A 260 32.53 -18.71 10.64
CA THR A 260 31.87 -17.41 10.45
C THR A 260 31.50 -17.13 8.99
N ILE A 261 32.33 -17.60 8.05
CA ILE A 261 32.13 -17.48 6.60
C ILE A 261 30.88 -18.27 6.15
N SER A 262 30.66 -19.49 6.67
CA SER A 262 29.46 -20.29 6.37
C SER A 262 28.19 -19.64 6.91
N ILE A 263 28.26 -19.01 8.08
CA ILE A 263 27.15 -18.29 8.71
C ILE A 263 26.84 -17.01 7.92
N GLN A 264 27.87 -16.29 7.45
CA GLN A 264 27.73 -15.15 6.54
C GLN A 264 27.09 -15.58 5.22
N LEU A 265 27.60 -16.61 4.55
CA LEU A 265 27.03 -17.14 3.30
C LEU A 265 25.57 -17.58 3.45
N ARG A 266 25.20 -18.25 4.55
CA ARG A 266 23.80 -18.61 4.85
C ARG A 266 22.92 -17.37 5.07
N LYS A 267 23.42 -16.36 5.79
CA LYS A 267 22.72 -15.07 5.96
C LYS A 267 22.54 -14.34 4.62
N GLU A 268 23.54 -14.39 3.73
CA GLU A 268 23.47 -13.80 2.39
C GLU A 268 22.53 -14.56 1.45
N LYS A 269 22.53 -15.91 1.43
CA LYS A 269 21.55 -16.73 0.68
C LYS A 269 20.12 -16.29 1.03
N HIS A 270 19.84 -16.07 2.32
CA HIS A 270 18.54 -15.61 2.81
C HIS A 270 18.24 -14.13 2.54
N GLU A 271 19.21 -13.20 2.66
CA GLU A 271 18.98 -11.79 2.29
C GLU A 271 18.77 -11.61 0.77
N VAL A 272 19.33 -12.47 -0.10
CA VAL A 272 19.05 -12.44 -1.54
C VAL A 272 17.68 -13.06 -1.89
N GLN A 273 17.27 -14.13 -1.21
CA GLN A 273 15.99 -14.83 -1.48
C GLN A 273 14.73 -13.95 -1.31
N VAL A 274 14.78 -12.89 -0.51
CA VAL A 274 13.65 -11.96 -0.29
C VAL A 274 13.55 -10.82 -1.31
N ASP A 275 14.58 -10.61 -2.16
CA ASP A 275 14.63 -9.47 -3.07
C ASP A 275 13.45 -9.42 -4.05
N HIS A 276 12.99 -8.21 -4.34
CA HIS A 276 11.78 -7.92 -5.12
C HIS A 276 10.44 -8.42 -4.53
N ARG A 277 10.44 -9.20 -3.44
CA ARG A 277 9.23 -9.68 -2.75
C ARG A 277 8.76 -8.71 -1.65
N PRO A 278 7.50 -8.78 -1.16
CA PRO A 278 7.03 -7.99 -0.03
C PRO A 278 7.92 -8.09 1.21
N GLU A 279 8.52 -9.25 1.46
CA GLU A 279 9.44 -9.55 2.58
C GLU A 279 10.68 -8.64 2.62
N SER A 280 11.07 -8.05 1.48
CA SER A 280 12.16 -7.08 1.38
C SER A 280 11.79 -5.67 1.87
N LEU A 281 10.63 -5.49 2.51
CA LEU A 281 10.21 -4.22 3.13
C LEU A 281 11.27 -3.73 4.14
N VAL A 282 11.89 -2.61 3.81
CA VAL A 282 12.82 -1.89 4.70
C VAL A 282 12.05 -0.83 5.48
N LEU A 283 12.25 -0.77 6.80
CA LEU A 283 11.65 0.25 7.66
C LEU A 283 12.74 1.12 8.32
N VAL A 284 12.74 2.40 7.98
CA VAL A 284 13.56 3.45 8.61
C VAL A 284 12.69 4.23 9.60
N ARG A 285 13.21 4.51 10.81
CA ARG A 285 12.53 5.30 11.85
C ARG A 285 13.37 6.52 12.28
N GLY A 286 12.72 7.56 12.80
CA GLY A 286 13.39 8.68 13.46
C GLY A 286 14.27 9.52 12.54
N SER A 287 15.41 9.99 13.06
CA SER A 287 16.38 10.85 12.37
C SER A 287 16.88 10.26 11.04
N ASN A 288 17.03 8.94 10.95
CA ASN A 288 17.48 8.23 9.76
C ASN A 288 16.55 8.45 8.54
N THR A 289 15.30 8.89 8.73
CA THR A 289 14.41 9.28 7.63
C THR A 289 14.88 10.55 6.89
N PHE A 290 15.70 11.41 7.51
CA PHE A 290 16.38 12.53 6.84
C PHE A 290 17.62 12.08 6.07
N THR A 291 18.40 11.15 6.62
CA THR A 291 19.51 10.51 5.91
C THR A 291 19.00 9.81 4.63
N LEU A 292 17.85 9.14 4.74
CA LEU A 292 17.14 8.55 3.59
C LEU A 292 16.68 9.57 2.55
N LEU A 293 16.17 10.75 2.95
CA LEU A 293 15.86 11.83 1.99
C LEU A 293 17.09 12.20 1.16
N ASN A 294 18.22 12.46 1.82
CA ASN A 294 19.45 12.90 1.17
C ASN A 294 20.04 11.80 0.27
N PHE A 295 20.02 10.54 0.73
CA PHE A 295 20.38 9.38 -0.09
C PHE A 295 19.51 9.27 -1.34
N LEU A 296 18.17 9.32 -1.20
CA LEU A 296 17.25 9.20 -2.33
C LEU A 296 17.39 10.36 -3.33
N ILE A 297 17.78 11.56 -2.90
CA ILE A 297 18.11 12.68 -3.79
C ILE A 297 19.38 12.41 -4.61
N SER A 298 20.41 11.81 -4.00
CA SER A 298 21.67 11.45 -4.66
C SER A 298 21.64 10.11 -5.42
N CYS A 299 20.59 9.30 -5.23
CA CYS A 299 20.53 7.91 -5.68
C CYS A 299 20.29 7.81 -7.21
N ARG A 300 21.30 7.32 -7.96
CA ARG A 300 21.20 7.20 -9.42
C ARG A 300 20.24 6.11 -9.91
N SER A 301 20.03 5.03 -9.15
CA SER A 301 19.11 3.93 -9.50
C SER A 301 17.62 4.26 -9.27
N LEU A 302 17.35 5.42 -8.69
CA LEU A 302 16.01 5.99 -8.47
C LEU A 302 15.26 6.30 -9.79
N VAL A 303 16.01 6.60 -10.85
CA VAL A 303 15.49 6.98 -12.17
C VAL A 303 15.49 5.76 -13.10
N ALA A 304 14.44 5.62 -13.93
CA ALA A 304 14.39 4.55 -14.92
C ALA A 304 15.42 4.77 -16.03
N VAL A 305 16.19 3.73 -16.38
CA VAL A 305 17.17 3.75 -17.48
C VAL A 305 16.55 3.44 -18.85
N ALA A 306 15.33 2.88 -18.88
CA ALA A 306 14.67 2.43 -20.09
C ALA A 306 13.13 2.58 -19.99
N GLY A 307 12.46 2.53 -21.14
CA GLY A 307 11.00 2.55 -21.23
C GLY A 307 10.36 3.95 -21.23
N PRO A 308 9.01 4.02 -21.28
CA PRO A 308 8.21 5.25 -21.40
C PRO A 308 8.35 6.27 -20.26
N GLN A 309 9.08 5.94 -19.21
CA GLN A 309 9.34 6.82 -18.06
C GLN A 309 10.85 7.00 -17.80
N ALA A 310 11.71 6.60 -18.74
CA ALA A 310 13.16 6.74 -18.66
C ALA A 310 13.61 8.21 -18.47
N GLY A 311 14.67 8.44 -17.69
CA GLY A 311 15.20 9.77 -17.39
C GLY A 311 14.32 10.64 -16.47
N LEU A 312 13.06 10.29 -16.25
CA LEU A 312 12.12 11.09 -15.46
C LEU A 312 12.21 10.74 -13.96
N PRO A 313 12.27 11.73 -13.05
CA PRO A 313 12.36 11.46 -11.61
C PRO A 313 11.09 10.80 -11.05
N PRO A 314 11.15 10.19 -9.84
CA PRO A 314 10.02 9.53 -9.21
C PRO A 314 8.78 10.38 -9.05
N THR A 315 7.64 9.73 -8.94
CA THR A 315 6.36 10.42 -8.74
C THR A 315 6.07 10.56 -7.26
N LEU A 316 6.14 11.80 -6.79
CA LEU A 316 5.69 12.23 -5.47
C LEU A 316 4.15 12.25 -5.47
N LEU A 317 3.53 11.63 -4.47
CA LEU A 317 2.07 11.62 -4.27
C LEU A 317 1.74 12.03 -2.84
N SER A 318 0.92 13.07 -2.69
CA SER A 318 0.59 13.66 -1.38
C SER A 318 -0.91 13.91 -1.22
N PRO A 319 -1.46 13.76 0.01
CA PRO A 319 -2.80 14.24 0.37
C PRO A 319 -2.88 15.77 0.39
N VAL A 320 -1.79 16.46 0.76
CA VAL A 320 -1.76 17.91 0.95
C VAL A 320 -0.91 18.62 -0.11
N ALA A 321 -1.14 19.92 -0.27
CA ALA A 321 -0.36 20.78 -1.15
C ALA A 321 1.12 20.86 -0.73
N PHE A 322 2.01 20.95 -1.72
CA PHE A 322 3.46 21.09 -1.51
C PHE A 322 4.11 21.86 -2.67
N ARG A 323 5.32 22.39 -2.47
CA ARG A 323 6.06 23.11 -3.53
C ARG A 323 6.30 22.19 -4.73
N GLY A 324 5.99 22.67 -5.93
CA GLY A 324 6.05 21.87 -7.18
C GLY A 324 4.89 20.89 -7.37
N GLY A 325 4.11 20.60 -6.32
CA GLY A 325 2.93 19.74 -6.37
C GLY A 325 1.85 20.31 -7.29
N THR A 326 1.46 19.55 -8.31
CA THR A 326 0.31 19.88 -9.15
C THR A 326 -0.94 19.19 -8.60
N MET A 327 -2.00 19.96 -8.39
CA MET A 327 -3.32 19.41 -8.08
C MET A 327 -3.84 18.54 -9.22
N ARG A 328 -4.36 17.36 -8.90
CA ARG A 328 -5.01 16.44 -9.84
C ARG A 328 -6.27 15.86 -9.22
N THR A 329 -7.21 15.45 -10.07
CA THR A 329 -8.48 14.83 -9.66
C THR A 329 -8.52 13.37 -10.10
N LEU A 330 -9.01 12.48 -9.24
CA LEU A 330 -9.36 11.11 -9.57
C LEU A 330 -10.53 11.11 -10.56
N LYS A 331 -10.51 10.21 -11.54
CA LYS A 331 -11.58 10.13 -12.55
C LYS A 331 -12.73 9.31 -11.99
N ALA A 332 -13.82 9.97 -11.64
CA ALA A 332 -15.08 9.33 -11.27
C ALA A 332 -15.98 9.10 -12.50
N ARG A 333 -16.70 7.98 -12.50
CA ARG A 333 -17.75 7.63 -13.47
C ARG A 333 -18.81 6.77 -12.80
N SER A 334 -20.04 7.25 -12.74
CA SER A 334 -21.21 6.42 -12.42
C SER A 334 -21.68 5.65 -13.65
N VAL A 335 -22.21 4.44 -13.45
CA VAL A 335 -22.86 3.60 -14.45
C VAL A 335 -24.02 2.86 -13.79
N SER A 336 -25.22 3.00 -14.34
CA SER A 336 -26.40 2.19 -14.04
C SER A 336 -26.56 1.06 -15.05
N GLY A 337 -27.01 -0.12 -14.58
CA GLY A 337 -27.31 -1.26 -15.44
C GLY A 337 -28.34 -2.19 -14.80
N ARG A 338 -28.73 -3.24 -15.52
CA ARG A 338 -29.67 -4.26 -15.02
C ARG A 338 -29.00 -5.62 -14.92
N ALA A 339 -28.93 -6.15 -13.71
CA ALA A 339 -28.48 -7.53 -13.47
C ALA A 339 -29.68 -8.47 -13.50
N ARG A 340 -29.51 -9.65 -14.12
CA ARG A 340 -30.53 -10.71 -14.11
C ARG A 340 -30.29 -11.62 -12.91
N VAL A 341 -31.25 -11.66 -11.98
CA VAL A 341 -31.20 -12.46 -10.75
C VAL A 341 -32.24 -13.60 -10.86
N GLN A 342 -32.12 -14.66 -10.07
CA GLN A 342 -33.13 -15.72 -10.01
C GLN A 342 -34.44 -15.18 -9.41
N GLY A 343 -35.30 -14.64 -10.28
CA GLY A 343 -36.57 -14.01 -9.92
C GLY A 343 -36.92 -12.76 -10.75
N GLY A 344 -35.94 -12.11 -11.40
CA GLY A 344 -36.21 -10.90 -12.18
C GLY A 344 -34.96 -10.16 -12.68
N PHE A 345 -35.12 -8.86 -12.91
CA PHE A 345 -34.02 -7.93 -13.13
C PHE A 345 -33.95 -6.94 -11.96
N GLU A 346 -32.76 -6.75 -11.40
CA GLU A 346 -32.50 -5.70 -10.41
C GLU A 346 -31.69 -4.59 -11.09
N ASP A 347 -32.08 -3.32 -10.82
CA ASP A 347 -31.28 -2.16 -11.21
C ASP A 347 -30.05 -2.09 -10.29
N VAL A 348 -28.86 -2.28 -10.87
CA VAL A 348 -27.57 -2.25 -10.18
C VAL A 348 -26.86 -0.96 -10.54
N PHE A 349 -26.59 -0.15 -9.54
CA PHE A 349 -25.87 1.11 -9.69
C PHE A 349 -24.41 0.92 -9.28
N SER A 350 -23.50 1.60 -9.99
CA SER A 350 -22.08 1.53 -9.70
C SER A 350 -21.38 2.88 -9.89
N LEU A 351 -20.30 3.09 -9.14
CA LEU A 351 -19.42 4.25 -9.24
C LEU A 351 -17.97 3.78 -9.32
N GLU A 352 -17.37 3.93 -10.49
CA GLU A 352 -15.97 3.67 -10.76
C GLU A 352 -15.15 4.93 -10.45
N VAL A 353 -14.05 4.76 -9.69
CA VAL A 353 -13.05 5.80 -9.41
C VAL A 353 -11.68 5.28 -9.86
N LEU A 354 -10.96 6.07 -10.66
CA LEU A 354 -9.68 5.69 -11.28
C LEU A 354 -8.56 6.72 -11.01
N GLY A 355 -7.37 6.24 -10.68
CA GLY A 355 -6.16 7.06 -10.46
C GLY A 355 -5.32 6.52 -9.29
N PRO A 356 -4.35 7.30 -8.76
CA PRO A 356 -3.63 6.98 -7.54
C PRO A 356 -4.51 7.27 -6.31
N ILE A 357 -5.38 6.33 -5.95
CA ILE A 357 -6.30 6.49 -4.81
C ILE A 357 -5.52 6.21 -3.53
N LEU A 358 -5.17 7.28 -2.82
CA LEU A 358 -4.41 7.25 -1.57
C LEU A 358 -5.30 6.82 -0.37
N PRO A 359 -4.72 6.36 0.75
CA PRO A 359 -5.48 5.88 1.92
C PRO A 359 -6.57 6.84 2.42
N HIS A 360 -6.27 8.13 2.55
CA HIS A 360 -7.25 9.13 2.99
C HIS A 360 -8.46 9.26 2.05
N ALA A 361 -8.25 9.10 0.74
CA ALA A 361 -9.30 9.25 -0.28
C ALA A 361 -10.24 8.04 -0.27
N LEU A 362 -9.72 6.84 -0.02
CA LEU A 362 -10.56 5.66 0.27
C LEU A 362 -11.48 5.95 1.47
N HIS A 363 -10.92 6.39 2.59
CA HIS A 363 -11.72 6.62 3.80
C HIS A 363 -12.74 7.76 3.62
N ALA A 364 -12.32 8.89 3.05
CA ALA A 364 -13.21 10.01 2.75
C ALA A 364 -14.38 9.59 1.85
N LEU A 365 -14.12 8.86 0.76
CA LEU A 365 -15.18 8.32 -0.10
C LEU A 365 -16.12 7.38 0.69
N THR A 366 -15.61 6.49 1.54
CA THR A 366 -16.48 5.61 2.35
C THR A 366 -17.33 6.37 3.37
N LEU A 367 -16.80 7.44 3.97
CA LEU A 367 -17.54 8.33 4.89
C LEU A 367 -18.67 9.08 4.19
N LEU A 368 -18.49 9.49 2.92
CA LEU A 368 -19.55 10.13 2.12
C LEU A 368 -20.59 9.12 1.63
N LEU A 369 -20.14 7.91 1.27
CA LEU A 369 -21.01 6.85 0.76
C LEU A 369 -21.95 6.28 1.83
N GLY A 370 -21.55 6.24 3.10
CA GLY A 370 -22.45 5.81 4.19
C GLY A 370 -23.79 6.57 4.17
N PRO A 371 -23.80 7.91 4.35
CA PRO A 371 -25.01 8.71 4.28
C PRO A 371 -25.69 8.73 2.90
N ALA A 372 -24.92 8.77 1.80
CA ALA A 372 -25.45 8.88 0.45
C ALA A 372 -26.07 7.56 -0.07
N GLN A 373 -25.68 6.42 0.50
CA GLN A 373 -26.14 5.07 0.15
C GLN A 373 -26.89 4.40 1.32
N ARG A 374 -27.41 5.19 2.28
CA ARG A 374 -28.25 4.76 3.40
C ARG A 374 -27.65 3.63 4.26
N GLY A 375 -26.33 3.64 4.44
CA GLY A 375 -25.59 2.66 5.25
C GLY A 375 -25.33 1.32 4.54
N ALA A 376 -25.55 1.23 3.22
CA ALA A 376 -25.38 0.00 2.45
C ALA A 376 -24.65 0.24 1.11
N PHE A 377 -23.41 -0.24 0.98
CA PHE A 377 -22.70 -0.29 -0.30
C PHE A 377 -21.60 -1.36 -0.29
N ARG A 378 -21.21 -1.82 -1.47
CA ARG A 378 -20.06 -2.71 -1.67
C ARG A 378 -19.00 -2.02 -2.52
N ALA A 379 -17.73 -2.28 -2.25
CA ALA A 379 -16.60 -1.74 -3.00
C ALA A 379 -15.64 -2.87 -3.41
N LEU A 380 -15.27 -2.91 -4.68
CA LEU A 380 -14.20 -3.76 -5.22
C LEU A 380 -12.98 -2.88 -5.51
N LEU A 381 -11.87 -3.17 -4.86
CA LEU A 381 -10.66 -2.35 -4.88
C LEU A 381 -9.55 -3.07 -5.65
N SER A 382 -8.80 -2.33 -6.46
CA SER A 382 -7.66 -2.85 -7.23
C SER A 382 -6.36 -2.21 -6.72
N PRO A 383 -5.68 -2.79 -5.71
CA PRO A 383 -4.43 -2.26 -5.18
C PRO A 383 -3.33 -2.22 -6.26
N HIS A 384 -2.38 -1.29 -6.12
CA HIS A 384 -1.09 -1.38 -6.76
C HIS A 384 -0.23 -2.34 -5.93
N GLU A 385 -0.16 -3.60 -6.33
CA GLU A 385 0.43 -4.71 -5.54
C GLU A 385 1.78 -4.39 -4.85
N PRO A 386 2.76 -3.68 -5.47
CA PRO A 386 4.01 -3.31 -4.79
C PRO A 386 3.84 -2.46 -3.52
N SER A 387 2.73 -1.72 -3.41
CA SER A 387 2.39 -0.91 -2.23
C SER A 387 1.70 -1.68 -1.10
N ALA A 388 1.36 -2.96 -1.31
CA ALA A 388 0.67 -3.78 -0.31
C ALA A 388 1.52 -4.01 0.95
N ALA A 389 2.85 -4.11 0.81
CA ALA A 389 3.78 -4.30 1.93
C ALA A 389 3.77 -3.16 2.96
N PHE A 390 3.29 -1.96 2.61
CA PHE A 390 3.21 -0.81 3.52
C PHE A 390 2.20 -0.98 4.67
N ASN A 391 1.34 -2.00 4.57
CA ASN A 391 0.42 -2.45 5.62
C ASN A 391 1.08 -3.29 6.72
N THR A 392 2.38 -3.51 6.63
CA THR A 392 3.16 -4.19 7.67
C THR A 392 3.25 -3.35 8.94
N ARG A 393 3.31 -4.04 10.07
CA ARG A 393 3.48 -3.44 11.39
C ARG A 393 4.80 -2.65 11.50
N THR A 394 4.71 -1.50 12.15
CA THR A 394 5.74 -0.46 12.22
C THR A 394 6.46 -0.35 13.56
N ALA A 395 5.82 -0.83 14.64
CA ALA A 395 6.31 -0.69 16.01
C ALA A 395 5.82 -1.86 16.90
N PRO A 396 6.58 -2.26 17.94
CA PRO A 396 6.12 -3.17 18.98
C PRO A 396 4.93 -2.59 19.77
N PRO A 397 4.14 -3.40 20.49
CA PRO A 397 2.85 -2.97 21.08
C PRO A 397 2.89 -1.92 22.19
N GLN A 398 4.06 -1.40 22.57
CA GLN A 398 4.22 -0.51 23.73
C GLN A 398 4.35 0.98 23.39
N GLU A 399 4.46 1.35 22.11
CA GLU A 399 4.74 2.74 21.64
C GLU A 399 3.48 3.50 21.15
N ALA A 400 2.28 3.05 21.51
CA ALA A 400 1.01 3.59 21.02
C ALA A 400 0.64 4.96 21.65
N VAL A 401 1.39 6.00 21.31
CA VAL A 401 1.15 7.38 21.77
C VAL A 401 0.31 8.15 20.75
N HIS A 402 -0.89 8.57 21.14
CA HIS A 402 -1.67 9.52 20.35
C HIS A 402 -0.99 10.91 20.40
N HIS A 403 -0.52 11.37 19.25
CA HIS A 403 -0.03 12.72 19.05
C HIS A 403 -1.02 13.49 18.18
N GLU A 404 -1.43 14.67 18.63
CA GLU A 404 -2.32 15.53 17.85
C GLU A 404 -1.64 15.95 16.52
N LEU A 405 -2.42 15.89 15.45
CA LEU A 405 -2.06 16.34 14.10
C LEU A 405 -3.01 17.46 13.61
N PRO A 406 -3.29 18.51 14.41
CA PRO A 406 -4.47 19.36 14.26
C PRO A 406 -4.44 20.31 13.04
N ALA A 407 -3.41 20.22 12.20
CA ALA A 407 -3.22 21.04 11.01
C ALA A 407 -2.72 20.25 9.78
N CYS A 408 -2.68 18.92 9.82
CA CYS A 408 -2.14 18.10 8.72
C CYS A 408 -3.11 17.87 7.54
N GLY A 409 -4.21 18.62 7.49
CA GLY A 409 -5.03 18.75 6.29
C GLY A 409 -6.00 17.62 5.95
N LEU A 410 -6.33 16.72 6.90
CA LEU A 410 -7.30 15.63 6.71
C LEU A 410 -8.43 15.69 7.75
N HIS A 411 -9.59 15.13 7.40
CA HIS A 411 -10.74 14.94 8.29
C HIS A 411 -10.32 14.14 9.56
N PRO A 412 -10.73 14.54 10.79
CA PRO A 412 -10.31 13.90 12.04
C PRO A 412 -10.39 12.37 12.05
N LYS A 413 -11.57 11.80 11.78
CA LYS A 413 -11.78 10.33 11.65
C LYS A 413 -10.80 9.60 10.72
N THR A 414 -10.29 10.27 9.69
CA THR A 414 -9.29 9.70 8.78
C THR A 414 -7.90 9.69 9.40
N LEU A 415 -7.59 10.66 10.26
CA LEU A 415 -6.37 10.65 11.08
C LEU A 415 -6.48 9.63 12.21
N ASP A 416 -7.65 9.49 12.84
CA ASP A 416 -7.92 8.46 13.84
C ASP A 416 -7.68 7.07 13.24
N GLN A 417 -8.25 6.77 12.07
CA GLN A 417 -8.00 5.52 11.34
C GLN A 417 -6.51 5.34 11.01
N LEU A 418 -5.84 6.36 10.46
CA LEU A 418 -4.42 6.29 10.06
C LEU A 418 -3.43 6.32 11.25
N SER A 419 -3.85 6.71 12.44
CA SER A 419 -3.03 6.60 13.66
C SER A 419 -2.88 5.16 14.14
N GLN A 420 -3.86 4.30 13.85
CA GLN A 420 -3.89 2.90 14.30
C GLN A 420 -2.72 2.10 13.69
N CYS A 421 -2.17 1.17 14.48
CA CYS A 421 -1.16 0.22 14.01
C CYS A 421 -1.67 -0.56 12.78
N PRO A 422 -0.90 -0.69 11.69
CA PRO A 422 -1.31 -1.46 10.52
C PRO A 422 -1.56 -2.94 10.87
N THR A 423 -2.75 -3.46 10.53
CA THR A 423 -3.16 -4.84 10.83
C THR A 423 -3.33 -5.73 9.60
N LEU A 424 -3.04 -5.23 8.40
CA LEU A 424 -3.27 -5.94 7.14
C LEU A 424 -2.00 -6.68 6.64
N GLY A 425 -0.83 -6.42 7.25
CA GLY A 425 0.41 -7.14 6.98
C GLY A 425 0.90 -6.94 5.55
N LYS A 426 1.01 -8.05 4.80
CA LYS A 426 1.44 -8.05 3.39
C LYS A 426 0.27 -7.84 2.41
N SER A 427 -0.97 -7.86 2.89
CA SER A 427 -2.19 -7.82 2.07
C SER A 427 -2.72 -6.40 1.89
N SER A 428 -3.83 -6.23 1.17
CA SER A 428 -4.50 -4.94 0.95
C SER A 428 -5.98 -5.18 0.73
N ILE A 429 -6.86 -4.30 1.19
CA ILE A 429 -8.31 -4.51 1.08
C ILE A 429 -8.70 -4.57 -0.41
N ARG A 430 -9.25 -5.71 -0.84
CA ARG A 430 -9.74 -5.98 -2.20
C ARG A 430 -11.25 -5.91 -2.29
N LEU A 431 -11.92 -6.18 -1.17
CA LEU A 431 -13.36 -6.10 -0.99
C LEU A 431 -13.65 -5.38 0.33
N LEU A 432 -14.45 -4.33 0.29
CA LEU A 432 -15.04 -3.67 1.45
C LEU A 432 -16.56 -3.67 1.26
N GLU A 433 -17.31 -3.96 2.30
CA GLU A 433 -18.77 -3.97 2.28
C GLU A 433 -19.29 -3.28 3.53
N MET A 434 -20.02 -2.17 3.35
CA MET A 434 -20.80 -1.54 4.40
C MET A 434 -22.23 -2.09 4.33
N LYS A 435 -22.75 -2.54 5.46
CA LYS A 435 -24.15 -2.90 5.64
C LYS A 435 -24.62 -2.44 7.02
N ASP A 436 -25.79 -1.83 7.09
CA ASP A 436 -26.39 -1.30 8.32
C ASP A 436 -25.42 -0.39 9.11
N TYR A 437 -24.63 0.41 8.36
CA TYR A 437 -23.52 1.27 8.84
C TYR A 437 -22.32 0.55 9.49
N ALA A 438 -22.29 -0.79 9.51
CA ALA A 438 -21.11 -1.56 9.89
C ALA A 438 -20.29 -1.99 8.66
N TYR A 439 -18.96 -2.01 8.79
CA TYR A 439 -18.04 -2.49 7.76
C TYR A 439 -17.65 -3.95 7.97
N THR A 440 -17.53 -4.67 6.86
CA THR A 440 -16.75 -5.91 6.75
C THR A 440 -15.82 -5.82 5.53
N TRP A 441 -14.72 -6.58 5.52
CA TRP A 441 -13.74 -6.55 4.43
C TRP A 441 -13.05 -7.88 4.20
N LYS A 442 -12.40 -7.99 3.04
CA LYS A 442 -11.39 -9.01 2.72
C LYS A 442 -10.16 -8.37 2.06
N ALA A 443 -8.98 -8.84 2.48
CA ALA A 443 -7.68 -8.47 1.94
C ALA A 443 -7.07 -9.60 1.06
#